data_AF-A0AA89C8P8-F1
#
_entry.id   AF-A0AA89C8P8-F1
#
_cell.length_a   1.000
_cell.length_b   1.000
_cell.length_c   1.000
_cell.angle_alpha   90.00
_cell.angle_beta   90.00
_cell.angle_gamma   90.00
#
_symmetry.space_group_name_H-M   'P 1'
#
loop_
_entity.id
_entity.type
_entity.pdbx_description
1 polymer ?
#
loop_
_entity_poly.entity_id
_entity_poly.type
_entity_poly.pdbx_seq_one_letter_code
_entity_poly.pdbx_strand_id
1 'polypeptide(L)'
;MQPFVRQVLNTHITTLYSGIKNPVMRLVVIIVLAVLGSILVESCDDERKGTLELLSKIIDGLGGKHGGKNKCMDSWTKQYSGYLMSGRIDQAPSQYICVDGNAEKIGTKTNLDGKLLVPVEARCGSLRCPPYKNGRELTCVVCAK
;
A
#
# COMPACT_ATOMS: atom_id res chain seq x y z
N MET A 1 2.62 9.48 -5.85
CA MET A 1 2.82 8.38 -6.80
C MET A 1 1.61 8.20 -7.73
N GLN A 2 0.90 9.27 -8.09
CA GLN A 2 -0.23 9.25 -9.04
C GLN A 2 0.09 9.81 -10.45
N PRO A 3 1.11 10.65 -10.70
CA PRO A 3 1.26 11.25 -12.04
C PRO A 3 1.83 10.28 -13.10
N PHE A 4 2.58 9.25 -12.69
CA PHE A 4 3.27 8.35 -13.64
C PHE A 4 2.33 7.34 -14.32
N VAL A 5 1.32 6.82 -13.60
CA VAL A 5 0.37 5.82 -14.13
C VAL A 5 -0.54 6.44 -15.20
N ARG A 6 -0.92 7.72 -15.02
CA ARG A 6 -1.74 8.47 -15.98
C ARG A 6 -1.02 8.70 -17.31
N GLN A 7 0.30 8.84 -17.28
CA GLN A 7 1.11 9.09 -18.47
C GLN A 7 1.34 7.81 -19.29
N VAL A 8 1.55 6.67 -18.61
CA VAL A 8 1.73 5.36 -19.25
C VAL A 8 0.45 4.91 -19.97
N LEU A 9 -0.72 5.02 -19.33
CA LEU A 9 -1.99 4.59 -19.94
C LEU A 9 -2.37 5.44 -21.18
N ASN A 10 -2.15 6.76 -21.10
CA ASN A 10 -2.43 7.68 -22.21
C ASN A 10 -1.56 7.42 -23.45
N THR A 11 -0.33 6.95 -23.26
CA THR A 11 0.61 6.64 -24.35
C THR A 11 0.29 5.30 -25.01
N HIS A 12 -0.20 4.32 -24.25
CA HIS A 12 -0.64 3.03 -24.79
C HIS A 12 -1.97 3.12 -25.57
N ILE A 13 -2.93 3.93 -25.10
CA ILE A 13 -4.23 4.11 -25.79
C ILE A 13 -4.05 4.82 -27.15
N THR A 14 -3.18 5.83 -27.25
CA THR A 14 -2.94 6.54 -28.52
C THR A 14 -2.25 5.65 -29.57
N THR A 15 -1.45 4.68 -29.12
CA THR A 15 -0.73 3.75 -30.01
C THR A 15 -1.66 2.67 -30.59
N LEU A 16 -2.60 2.15 -29.79
CA LEU A 16 -3.54 1.09 -30.18
C LEU A 16 -4.58 1.52 -31.23
N TYR A 17 -4.93 2.81 -31.32
CA TYR A 17 -5.99 3.31 -32.22
C TYR A 17 -5.48 4.14 -33.40
N SER A 18 -4.20 4.00 -33.75
CA SER A 18 -3.58 4.64 -34.92
C SER A 18 -4.16 4.17 -36.27
N GLY A 19 -4.92 3.06 -36.30
CA GLY A 19 -5.55 2.48 -37.50
C GLY A 19 -6.94 3.00 -37.88
N ILE A 20 -7.59 3.84 -37.05
CA ILE A 20 -8.94 4.38 -37.35
C ILE A 20 -8.80 5.62 -38.25
N LYS A 21 -9.10 5.46 -39.55
CA LYS A 21 -9.00 6.53 -40.58
C LYS A 21 -10.11 7.59 -40.50
N ASN A 22 -11.24 7.29 -39.85
CA ASN A 22 -12.35 8.24 -39.70
C ASN A 22 -12.11 9.15 -38.47
N PRO A 23 -11.95 10.48 -38.67
CA PRO A 23 -11.58 11.39 -37.59
C PRO A 23 -12.66 11.53 -36.51
N VAL A 24 -13.93 11.40 -36.88
CA VAL A 24 -15.07 11.47 -35.94
C VAL A 24 -15.10 10.23 -35.05
N MET A 25 -14.94 9.04 -35.65
CA MET A 25 -14.94 7.77 -34.92
C MET A 25 -13.74 7.67 -33.96
N ARG A 26 -12.57 8.15 -34.38
CA ARG A 26 -11.36 8.19 -33.54
C ARG A 26 -11.55 9.10 -32.32
N LEU A 27 -12.20 10.26 -32.50
CA LEU A 27 -12.49 11.18 -31.40
C LEU A 27 -13.50 10.59 -30.40
N VAL A 28 -14.54 9.92 -30.88
CA VAL A 28 -15.55 9.25 -30.03
C VAL A 28 -14.90 8.17 -29.16
N VAL A 29 -14.03 7.33 -29.72
CA VAL A 29 -13.34 6.27 -28.96
C VAL A 29 -12.43 6.86 -27.88
N ILE A 30 -11.70 7.94 -28.18
CA ILE A 30 -10.86 8.63 -27.20
C ILE A 30 -11.70 9.22 -26.06
N ILE A 31 -12.82 9.87 -26.37
CA ILE A 31 -13.72 10.44 -25.36
C ILE A 31 -14.32 9.34 -24.49
N VAL A 32 -14.82 8.26 -25.08
CA VAL A 32 -15.40 7.13 -24.33
C VAL A 32 -14.37 6.50 -23.40
N LEU A 33 -13.13 6.28 -23.85
CA LEU A 33 -12.07 5.74 -23.01
C LEU A 33 -11.59 6.73 -21.94
N ALA A 34 -11.59 8.04 -22.21
CA ALA A 34 -11.27 9.05 -21.22
C ALA A 34 -12.35 9.13 -20.12
N VAL A 35 -13.62 9.02 -20.49
CA VAL A 35 -14.75 9.01 -19.55
C VAL A 35 -14.76 7.71 -18.74
N LEU A 36 -14.67 6.54 -19.39
CA LEU A 36 -14.56 5.24 -18.72
C LEU A 36 -13.30 5.14 -17.84
N GLY A 37 -12.19 5.71 -18.30
CA GLY A 37 -10.93 5.77 -17.55
C GLY A 37 -11.03 6.69 -16.34
N SER A 38 -11.71 7.83 -16.45
CA SER A 38 -11.94 8.74 -15.31
C SER A 38 -12.78 8.06 -14.23
N ILE A 39 -13.81 7.30 -14.62
CA ILE A 39 -14.63 6.48 -13.71
C ILE A 39 -13.79 5.43 -12.96
N LEU A 40 -12.70 4.92 -13.56
CA LEU A 40 -11.79 3.97 -12.89
C LEU A 40 -10.70 4.65 -12.05
N VAL A 41 -10.28 5.87 -12.39
CA VAL A 41 -9.23 6.63 -11.70
C VAL A 41 -9.70 7.23 -10.37
N GLU A 42 -11.01 7.41 -10.18
CA GLU A 42 -11.62 7.78 -8.88
C GLU A 42 -11.36 6.74 -7.77
N SER A 43 -10.81 5.56 -8.12
CA SER A 43 -10.47 4.53 -7.15
C SER A 43 -9.06 4.66 -6.54
N CYS A 44 -8.30 5.73 -6.83
CA CYS A 44 -6.95 5.94 -6.27
C CYS A 44 -6.82 7.04 -5.22
N ASP A 45 -7.89 7.75 -4.87
CA ASP A 45 -8.03 8.46 -3.60
C ASP A 45 -9.52 8.62 -3.25
N ASP A 46 -9.99 7.76 -2.36
CA ASP A 46 -10.93 8.09 -1.29
C ASP A 46 -12.37 8.58 -1.57
N GLU A 47 -13.27 7.68 -2.02
CA GLU A 47 -14.70 7.73 -1.61
C GLU A 47 -15.38 6.33 -1.51
N ARG A 48 -14.60 5.24 -1.58
CA ARG A 48 -15.07 3.87 -1.26
C ARG A 48 -14.77 3.46 0.19
N LYS A 49 -14.42 4.42 1.05
CA LYS A 49 -14.02 4.15 2.43
C LYS A 49 -15.15 3.63 3.31
N GLY A 50 -16.43 3.98 3.12
CA GLY A 50 -17.49 3.54 4.04
C GLY A 50 -17.75 2.03 4.04
N THR A 51 -18.07 1.46 2.88
CA THR A 51 -18.40 0.02 2.76
C THR A 51 -17.17 -0.87 2.87
N LEU A 52 -16.01 -0.43 2.34
CA LEU A 52 -14.76 -1.15 2.50
C LEU A 52 -14.11 -0.92 3.87
N GLU A 53 -14.34 0.19 4.59
CA GLU A 53 -14.00 0.28 6.02
C GLU A 53 -14.80 -0.75 6.78
N LEU A 54 -16.11 -0.85 6.54
CA LEU A 54 -16.95 -1.78 7.28
C LEU A 54 -16.51 -3.22 7.00
N LEU A 55 -16.28 -3.57 5.73
CA LEU A 55 -15.73 -4.86 5.35
C LEU A 55 -14.31 -5.06 5.88
N SER A 56 -13.44 -4.04 5.89
CA SER A 56 -12.11 -4.12 6.51
C SER A 56 -12.19 -4.26 8.02
N LYS A 57 -13.14 -3.62 8.71
CA LYS A 57 -13.39 -3.75 10.15
C LYS A 57 -13.99 -5.11 10.48
N ILE A 58 -14.81 -5.68 9.59
CA ILE A 58 -15.32 -7.05 9.69
C ILE A 58 -14.17 -8.04 9.48
N ILE A 59 -13.32 -7.84 8.46
CA ILE A 59 -12.14 -8.67 8.17
C ILE A 59 -11.07 -8.51 9.26
N ASP A 60 -10.86 -7.32 9.81
CA ASP A 60 -10.01 -7.02 10.96
C ASP A 60 -10.61 -7.61 12.26
N GLY A 61 -11.94 -7.83 12.28
CA GLY A 61 -12.60 -8.62 13.32
C GLY A 61 -12.32 -10.12 13.19
N LEU A 62 -12.05 -10.60 11.97
CA LEU A 62 -11.61 -11.97 11.67
C LEU A 62 -10.06 -12.10 11.69
N GLY A 63 -9.33 -10.97 11.78
CA GLY A 63 -7.92 -10.86 11.46
C GLY A 63 -7.16 -9.90 12.39
N GLY A 64 -6.18 -10.37 13.15
CA GLY A 64 -5.42 -9.56 14.10
C GLY A 64 -4.04 -9.18 13.58
N LYS A 65 -3.71 -7.87 13.63
CA LYS A 65 -2.32 -7.40 13.50
C LYS A 65 -1.69 -7.24 14.88
N HIS A 66 -0.56 -7.91 15.08
CA HIS A 66 0.19 -7.83 16.33
C HIS A 66 1.61 -7.28 16.08
N GLY A 67 1.86 -6.08 16.60
CA GLY A 67 3.21 -5.48 16.62
C GLY A 67 4.05 -6.00 17.79
N GLY A 68 5.36 -6.07 17.61
CA GLY A 68 6.31 -6.58 18.61
C GLY A 68 6.27 -8.10 18.80
N LYS A 69 5.55 -8.81 17.93
CA LYS A 69 5.44 -10.27 17.91
C LYS A 69 5.73 -10.78 16.50
N ASN A 70 6.16 -12.04 16.41
CA ASN A 70 6.40 -12.76 15.16
C ASN A 70 5.55 -14.03 15.05
N LYS A 71 4.66 -14.29 16.02
CA LYS A 71 3.78 -15.46 16.08
C LYS A 71 2.37 -15.04 16.50
N CYS A 72 1.39 -15.72 15.91
CA CYS A 72 -0.02 -15.60 16.27
C CYS A 72 -0.31 -16.32 17.60
N MET A 73 -1.46 -16.01 18.20
CA MET A 73 -1.99 -16.79 19.34
C MET A 73 -2.48 -18.16 18.86
N ASP A 74 -2.67 -19.09 19.80
CA ASP A 74 -3.23 -20.41 19.50
C ASP A 74 -4.64 -20.26 18.90
N SER A 75 -4.95 -21.10 17.91
CA SER A 75 -6.18 -21.05 17.08
C SER A 75 -6.24 -19.93 16.02
N TRP A 76 -5.14 -19.24 15.74
CA TRP A 76 -5.04 -18.28 14.64
C TRP A 76 -4.02 -18.72 13.60
N THR A 77 -4.38 -18.61 12.33
CA THR A 77 -3.52 -18.93 11.19
C THR A 77 -2.67 -17.71 10.82
N LYS A 78 -1.34 -17.89 10.80
CA LYS A 78 -0.42 -16.86 10.34
C LYS A 78 -0.62 -16.61 8.84
N GLN A 79 -0.98 -15.40 8.47
CA GLN A 79 -1.02 -14.96 7.08
C GLN A 79 0.39 -14.58 6.63
N TYR A 80 0.99 -13.61 7.32
CA TYR A 80 2.38 -13.22 7.09
C TYR A 80 3.03 -12.63 8.33
N SER A 81 4.35 -12.52 8.29
CA SER A 81 5.16 -11.89 9.31
C SER A 81 6.24 -11.03 8.67
N GLY A 82 6.60 -9.93 9.32
CA GLY A 82 7.65 -9.07 8.81
C GLY A 82 8.01 -7.97 9.80
N TYR A 83 8.24 -6.76 9.29
CA TYR A 83 8.75 -5.65 10.06
C TYR A 83 7.70 -4.57 10.26
N LEU A 84 7.66 -4.03 11.47
CA LEU A 84 6.87 -2.84 11.75
C LEU A 84 7.59 -1.65 11.14
N MET A 85 6.91 -0.96 10.23
CA MET A 85 7.44 0.22 9.56
C MET A 85 6.53 1.41 9.79
N SER A 86 7.12 2.59 9.78
CA SER A 86 6.40 3.86 9.75
C SER A 86 7.02 4.77 8.68
N GLY A 87 6.36 5.88 8.41
CA GLY A 87 7.01 7.00 7.76
C GLY A 87 8.17 7.52 8.61
N ARG A 88 9.10 8.22 7.94
CA ARG A 88 10.23 8.84 8.61
C ARG A 88 9.78 9.95 9.56
N ILE A 89 10.58 10.17 10.59
CA ILE A 89 10.37 11.21 11.62
C ILE A 89 10.33 12.63 11.02
N ASP A 90 11.07 12.86 9.94
CA ASP A 90 11.12 14.14 9.21
C ASP A 90 9.96 14.35 8.24
N GLN A 91 9.04 13.37 8.14
CA GLN A 91 7.84 13.44 7.32
C GLN A 91 6.58 13.50 8.21
N ALA A 92 5.44 13.85 7.62
CA ALA A 92 4.16 13.95 8.31
C ALA A 92 3.83 12.68 9.15
N PRO A 93 3.04 12.81 10.23
CA PRO A 93 2.69 11.69 11.10
C PRO A 93 2.19 10.50 10.30
N SER A 94 2.82 9.36 10.52
CA SER A 94 2.59 8.16 9.74
C SER A 94 2.14 7.04 10.66
N GLN A 95 1.14 6.29 10.20
CA GLN A 95 0.66 5.13 10.92
C GLN A 95 1.69 4.01 10.88
N TYR A 96 1.72 3.21 11.94
CA TYR A 96 2.50 1.98 11.97
C TYR A 96 1.86 0.94 11.06
N ILE A 97 2.58 0.48 10.04
CA ILE A 97 2.14 -0.58 9.13
C ILE A 97 2.98 -1.84 9.32
N CYS A 98 2.39 -3.01 9.07
CA CYS A 98 3.14 -4.27 9.06
C CYS A 98 3.52 -4.56 7.62
N VAL A 99 4.82 -4.60 7.33
CA VAL A 99 5.33 -4.91 5.99
C VAL A 99 5.88 -6.32 6.01
N ASP A 100 5.51 -7.12 5.02
CA ASP A 100 6.00 -8.50 4.88
C ASP A 100 7.54 -8.52 4.83
N GLY A 101 8.15 -9.48 5.52
CA GLY A 101 9.61 -9.64 5.51
C GLY A 101 10.18 -9.98 4.13
N ASN A 102 9.36 -10.53 3.24
CA ASN A 102 9.69 -10.87 1.85
C ASN A 102 9.09 -9.87 0.86
N ALA A 103 8.76 -8.65 1.29
CA ALA A 103 8.19 -7.64 0.40
C ALA A 103 9.13 -7.37 -0.79
N GLU A 104 8.60 -7.56 -2.00
CA GLU A 104 9.34 -7.27 -3.22
C GLU A 104 9.37 -5.77 -3.50
N LYS A 105 10.56 -5.25 -3.82
CA LYS A 105 10.72 -3.87 -4.24
C LYS A 105 10.31 -3.72 -5.71
N ILE A 106 9.14 -3.13 -5.94
CA ILE A 106 8.68 -2.74 -7.27
C ILE A 106 9.00 -1.26 -7.49
N GLY A 107 9.89 -0.94 -8.43
CA GLY A 107 10.26 0.44 -8.75
C GLY A 107 11.69 0.62 -9.21
N THR A 108 12.11 1.88 -9.39
CA THR A 108 13.49 2.21 -9.77
C THR A 108 14.42 2.21 -8.54
N LYS A 109 15.73 2.02 -8.78
CA LYS A 109 16.75 2.15 -7.72
C LYS A 109 17.08 3.60 -7.37
N THR A 110 16.58 4.55 -8.16
CA THR A 110 16.81 5.98 -7.97
C THR A 110 16.15 6.44 -6.69
N ASN A 111 16.90 7.12 -5.83
CA ASN A 111 16.31 7.82 -4.71
C ASN A 111 15.58 9.06 -5.23
N LEU A 112 14.27 9.14 -4.99
CA LEU A 112 13.42 10.27 -5.39
C LEU A 112 12.85 10.98 -4.16
N ASP A 113 13.33 10.66 -2.96
CA ASP A 113 12.89 11.24 -1.68
C ASP A 113 11.36 11.30 -1.54
N GLY A 114 10.69 10.25 -1.99
CA GLY A 114 9.24 10.10 -1.90
C GLY A 114 8.76 9.82 -0.48
N LYS A 115 7.59 9.15 -0.38
CA LYS A 115 7.10 8.68 0.92
C LYS A 115 7.92 7.46 1.35
N LEU A 116 8.79 7.64 2.33
CA LEU A 116 9.75 6.63 2.76
C LEU A 116 9.15 5.83 3.92
N LEU A 117 9.19 4.50 3.81
CA LEU A 117 8.92 3.60 4.92
C LEU A 117 10.24 3.21 5.56
N VAL A 118 10.35 3.44 6.86
CA VAL A 118 11.50 3.08 7.68
C VAL A 118 11.11 2.07 8.74
N PRO A 119 12.00 1.12 9.08
CA PRO A 119 11.76 0.19 10.17
C PRO A 119 11.67 0.93 11.50
N VAL A 120 10.79 0.45 12.37
CA VAL A 120 10.63 0.96 13.72
C VAL A 120 11.60 0.25 14.64
N GLU A 121 12.40 1.00 15.38
CA GLU A 121 13.36 0.46 16.34
C GLU A 121 12.80 0.44 17.78
N ALA A 122 13.12 -0.60 18.52
CA ALA A 122 12.89 -0.66 19.95
C ALA A 122 13.87 0.23 20.71
N ARG A 123 13.37 1.09 21.59
CA ARG A 123 14.20 1.89 22.51
C ARG A 123 13.87 1.53 23.96
N CYS A 124 14.88 1.09 24.70
CA CYS A 124 14.70 0.77 26.12
C CYS A 124 14.44 2.06 26.91
N GLY A 125 13.46 2.02 27.81
CA GLY A 125 12.90 3.19 28.48
C GLY A 125 11.43 3.37 28.11
N SER A 126 11.15 3.60 26.82
CA SER A 126 9.79 3.56 26.28
C SER A 126 9.24 2.13 26.23
N LEU A 127 10.10 1.15 25.95
CA LEU A 127 9.80 -0.27 26.03
C LEU A 127 10.57 -0.93 27.17
N ARG A 128 9.94 -1.92 27.81
CA ARG A 128 10.60 -2.77 28.81
C ARG A 128 11.54 -3.75 28.12
N CYS A 129 12.79 -3.74 28.55
CA CYS A 129 13.83 -4.65 28.10
C CYS A 129 14.25 -5.51 29.29
N PRO A 130 14.18 -6.87 29.24
CA PRO A 130 13.68 -7.76 28.16
C PRO A 130 12.13 -7.82 28.07
N PRO A 131 11.53 -8.32 26.95
CA PRO A 131 12.12 -9.12 25.86
C PRO A 131 12.68 -8.32 24.68
N TYR A 132 12.39 -7.02 24.60
CA TYR A 132 12.92 -6.16 23.54
C TYR A 132 14.40 -5.84 23.79
N LYS A 133 15.15 -5.64 22.71
CA LYS A 133 16.56 -5.24 22.76
C LYS A 133 16.70 -3.85 22.18
N ASN A 134 17.45 -2.99 22.87
CA ASN A 134 17.67 -1.62 22.44
C ASN A 134 18.27 -1.58 21.02
N GLY A 135 17.74 -0.71 20.17
CA GLY A 135 18.20 -0.48 18.79
C GLY A 135 17.88 -1.62 17.83
N ARG A 136 16.98 -2.55 18.17
CA ARG A 136 16.53 -3.60 17.23
C ARG A 136 15.21 -3.24 16.56
N GLU A 137 15.08 -3.61 15.30
CA GLU A 137 13.83 -3.45 14.55
C GLU A 137 12.71 -4.31 15.16
N LEU A 138 11.53 -3.71 15.28
CA LEU A 138 10.34 -4.39 15.75
C LEU A 138 9.73 -5.23 14.64
N THR A 139 9.39 -6.48 14.97
CA THR A 139 8.67 -7.36 14.06
C THR A 139 7.16 -7.18 14.19
N CYS A 140 6.42 -7.67 13.22
CA CYS A 140 4.97 -7.78 13.27
C CYS A 140 4.50 -9.09 12.65
N VAL A 141 3.28 -9.49 13.02
CA VAL A 141 2.59 -10.65 12.45
C VAL A 141 1.13 -10.28 12.18
N VAL A 142 0.63 -10.73 11.04
CA VAL A 142 -0.79 -10.64 10.68
C VAL A 142 -1.38 -12.04 10.69
N CYS A 143 -2.48 -12.17 11.41
CA CYS A 143 -3.12 -13.42 11.74
C CYS A 143 -4.57 -13.37 11.26
N ALA A 144 -5.12 -14.51 10.84
CA ALA A 144 -6.55 -14.68 10.57
C ALA A 144 -7.07 -15.87 11.38
N LYS A 145 -8.32 -15.79 11.84
CA LYS A 145 -8.98 -16.86 12.57
C LYS A 145 -9.77 -17.76 11.63
#